data_AF-A0A067CAC8-F1
#
_entry.id   AF-A0A067CAC8-F1
#
_cell.length_a   1.000
_cell.length_b   1.000
_cell.length_c   1.000
_cell.angle_alpha   90.00
_cell.angle_beta   90.00
_cell.angle_gamma   90.00
#
_symmetry.space_group_name_H-M   'P 1'
#
loop_
_entity.id
_entity.type
_entity.pdbx_description
1 polymer ?
#
loop_
_entity_poly.entity_id
_entity_poly.type
_entity_poly.pdbx_seq_one_letter_code
_entity_poly.pdbx_strand_id
1 'polypeptide(L)'
;MEGTAVLCFPESGAWFQGYVNVDGASLGLMGVEVPVDDCVHCPHGGYREYNLTVINYEVDKELEIAVYKTGGESCTIASDDVGPSVHFDTSRLLVDSDAATAIEVLFPSIATAASSPEELSACVVCYGTMRLPHVALETMEPQP
;
A
#
# COMPACT_ATOMS: atom_id res chain seq x y z
N MET A 1 12.04 -8.69 4.49
CA MET A 1 12.66 -8.26 3.22
C MET A 1 12.47 -6.75 3.07
N GLU A 2 13.42 -6.01 2.48
CA GLU A 2 13.35 -4.55 2.33
C GLU A 2 13.49 -4.15 0.86
N GLY A 3 12.64 -3.24 0.40
CA GLY A 3 12.59 -2.84 -1.01
C GLY A 3 12.05 -1.43 -1.21
N THR A 4 11.98 -1.02 -2.47
CA THR A 4 11.41 0.28 -2.87
C THR A 4 9.98 0.08 -3.35
N ALA A 5 9.04 0.82 -2.77
CA ALA A 5 7.63 0.73 -3.10
C ALA A 5 7.06 2.04 -3.64
N VAL A 6 6.01 1.90 -4.44
CA VAL A 6 5.15 3.00 -4.90
C VAL A 6 3.71 2.62 -4.61
N LEU A 7 3.01 3.48 -3.89
CA LEU A 7 1.61 3.31 -3.48
C LEU A 7 0.75 4.44 -4.03
N CYS A 8 -0.46 4.14 -4.46
CA CYS A 8 -1.48 5.07 -4.91
C CYS A 8 -2.69 4.97 -3.99
N PHE A 9 -3.05 6.08 -3.36
CA PHE A 9 -4.21 6.22 -2.49
C PHE A 9 -5.23 7.16 -3.14
N PRO A 10 -6.43 6.70 -3.48
CA PRO A 10 -7.53 7.58 -3.87
C PRO A 10 -8.00 8.44 -2.69
N GLU A 11 -8.67 9.56 -3.00
CA GLU A 11 -9.21 10.51 -2.02
C GLU A 11 -10.11 9.84 -0.96
N SER A 12 -10.89 8.83 -1.36
CA SER A 12 -11.78 8.11 -0.44
C SER A 12 -11.03 7.42 0.70
N GLY A 13 -9.78 7.02 0.47
CA GLY A 13 -8.97 6.21 1.37
C GLY A 13 -9.48 4.79 1.58
N ALA A 14 -10.53 4.36 0.87
CA ALA A 14 -11.15 3.04 1.05
C ALA A 14 -10.28 1.87 0.57
N TRP A 15 -9.27 2.17 -0.25
CA TRP A 15 -8.29 1.21 -0.72
C TRP A 15 -7.00 1.91 -1.11
N PHE A 16 -5.95 1.14 -1.36
CA PHE A 16 -4.75 1.60 -2.05
C PHE A 16 -4.18 0.48 -2.91
N GLN A 17 -3.48 0.84 -3.99
CA GLN A 17 -2.76 -0.11 -4.83
C GLN A 17 -1.31 0.31 -4.99
N GLY A 18 -0.43 -0.65 -5.21
CA GLY A 18 0.99 -0.38 -5.32
C GLY A 18 1.78 -1.57 -5.83
N TYR A 19 3.09 -1.38 -5.83
CA TYR A 19 4.03 -2.48 -5.98
C TYR A 19 5.27 -2.20 -5.14
N VAL A 20 6.01 -3.26 -4.81
CA VAL A 20 7.32 -3.18 -4.17
C VAL A 20 8.32 -4.01 -4.96
N ASN A 21 9.49 -3.42 -5.22
CA ASN A 21 10.63 -4.14 -5.79
C ASN A 21 11.55 -4.58 -4.67
N VAL A 22 11.72 -5.89 -4.51
CA VAL A 22 12.47 -6.49 -3.42
C VAL A 22 13.21 -7.73 -3.94
N ASP A 23 14.51 -7.84 -3.62
CA ASP A 23 15.36 -8.97 -4.01
C ASP A 23 15.29 -9.37 -5.50
N GLY A 24 15.07 -8.39 -6.39
CA GLY A 24 14.97 -8.59 -7.84
C GLY A 24 13.59 -9.00 -8.35
N ALA A 25 12.62 -9.21 -7.45
CA ALA A 25 11.21 -9.45 -7.79
C ALA A 25 10.37 -8.18 -7.64
N SER A 26 9.27 -8.09 -8.39
CA SER A 26 8.24 -7.05 -8.24
C SER A 26 6.95 -7.69 -7.73
N LEU A 27 6.52 -7.29 -6.55
CA LEU A 27 5.31 -7.79 -5.90
C LEU A 27 4.21 -6.73 -5.99
N GLY A 28 3.00 -7.16 -6.32
CA GLY A 28 1.81 -6.33 -6.27
C GLY A 28 1.36 -6.09 -4.83
N LEU A 29 0.77 -4.93 -4.58
CA LEU A 29 0.22 -4.55 -3.28
C LEU A 29 -1.20 -4.05 -3.48
N MET A 30 -2.13 -4.56 -2.68
CA MET A 30 -3.52 -4.10 -2.63
C MET A 30 -3.97 -4.02 -1.19
N GLY A 31 -4.32 -2.83 -0.71
CA GLY A 31 -4.90 -2.65 0.61
C GLY A 31 -6.37 -2.30 0.50
N VAL A 32 -7.23 -2.97 1.25
CA VAL A 32 -8.66 -2.64 1.34
C VAL A 32 -8.98 -2.26 2.78
N GLU A 33 -9.64 -1.11 2.97
CA GLU A 33 -9.99 -0.60 4.29
C GLU A 33 -10.92 -1.57 5.02
N VAL A 34 -10.59 -1.85 6.29
CA VAL A 34 -11.44 -2.61 7.21
C VAL A 34 -12.32 -1.60 7.93
N PRO A 35 -13.67 -1.69 7.80
CA PRO A 35 -14.55 -0.77 8.50
C PRO A 35 -14.47 -1.03 10.01
N VAL A 36 -14.06 -0.01 10.75
CA VAL A 36 -14.02 -0.01 12.22
C VAL A 36 -15.18 0.81 12.75
N ASP A 37 -15.78 0.40 13.87
CA ASP A 37 -16.83 1.17 14.53
C ASP A 37 -16.27 2.52 15.02
N ASP A 38 -16.97 3.61 14.70
CA ASP A 38 -16.58 4.99 15.07
C ASP A 38 -16.34 5.17 16.59
N CYS A 39 -16.98 4.34 17.42
CA CYS A 39 -16.84 4.35 18.88
C CYS A 39 -15.55 3.69 19.39
N VAL A 40 -14.87 2.91 18.57
CA VAL A 40 -13.57 2.26 18.86
C VAL A 40 -12.44 3.07 18.22
N HIS A 41 -12.62 4.38 18.12
CA HIS A 41 -11.58 5.27 17.60
C HIS A 41 -10.30 5.04 18.42
N CYS A 42 -9.33 4.44 17.74
CA CYS A 42 -8.12 3.83 18.25
C CYS A 42 -7.48 4.67 19.37
N PRO A 43 -6.94 4.08 20.47
CA PRO A 43 -6.28 4.82 21.56
C PRO A 43 -5.10 5.71 21.10
N HIS A 44 -4.68 5.56 19.84
CA HIS A 44 -3.61 6.33 19.22
C HIS A 44 -4.13 7.53 18.38
N GLY A 45 -5.42 7.61 18.04
CA GLY A 45 -6.05 8.68 17.23
C GLY A 45 -5.96 8.52 15.69
N GLY A 46 -7.08 8.20 15.04
CA GLY A 46 -7.29 8.49 13.60
C GLY A 46 -6.71 7.52 12.57
N TYR A 47 -6.43 6.26 12.93
CA TYR A 47 -5.87 5.26 12.01
C TYR A 47 -6.96 4.58 11.17
N ARG A 48 -6.70 4.43 9.88
CA ARG A 48 -7.45 3.51 9.01
C ARG A 48 -6.73 2.16 9.02
N GLU A 49 -7.48 1.11 9.24
CA GLU A 49 -7.00 -0.27 9.15
C GLU A 49 -7.23 -0.81 7.74
N TYR A 50 -6.29 -1.59 7.23
CA TYR A 50 -6.37 -2.21 5.92
C TYR A 50 -6.01 -3.69 6.02
N ASN A 51 -6.69 -4.52 5.23
CA ASN A 51 -6.16 -5.82 4.87
C ASN A 51 -5.26 -5.65 3.64
N LEU A 52 -3.95 -5.75 3.84
CA LEU A 52 -2.95 -5.68 2.76
C LEU A 52 -2.76 -7.07 2.17
N THR A 53 -3.03 -7.21 0.88
CA THR A 53 -2.66 -8.35 0.06
C THR A 53 -1.35 -8.06 -0.67
N VAL A 54 -0.34 -8.88 -0.41
CA VAL A 54 0.92 -8.92 -1.16
C VAL A 54 0.81 -10.02 -2.21
N ILE A 55 0.98 -9.67 -3.48
CA ILE A 55 0.70 -10.55 -4.61
C ILE A 55 2.01 -10.85 -5.34
N ASN A 56 2.37 -12.12 -5.45
CA ASN A 56 3.43 -12.57 -6.36
C ASN A 56 2.80 -13.17 -7.63
N TYR A 57 2.78 -12.38 -8.70
CA TYR A 57 2.21 -12.78 -9.99
C TYR A 57 3.03 -13.88 -10.70
N GLU A 58 4.31 -14.06 -10.38
CA GLU A 58 5.14 -15.08 -11.03
C GLU A 58 4.77 -16.50 -10.60
N VAL A 59 4.31 -16.66 -9.36
CA VAL A 59 3.94 -17.95 -8.77
C VAL A 59 2.44 -18.06 -8.44
N ASP A 60 1.66 -17.03 -8.77
CA ASP A 60 0.21 -16.95 -8.51
C ASP A 60 -0.13 -17.21 -7.04
N LYS A 61 0.55 -16.47 -6.15
CA LYS A 61 0.40 -16.58 -4.69
C LYS A 61 0.19 -15.22 -4.04
N GLU A 62 -0.55 -15.25 -2.94
CA GLU A 62 -0.92 -14.07 -2.18
C GLU A 62 -0.66 -14.28 -0.69
N LEU A 63 -0.36 -13.19 -0.01
CA LEU A 63 -0.20 -13.13 1.44
C LEU A 63 -1.01 -11.95 1.97
N GLU A 64 -1.90 -12.21 2.92
CA GLU A 64 -2.71 -11.20 3.59
C GLU A 64 -2.10 -10.80 4.93
N ILE A 65 -2.05 -9.49 5.20
CA ILE A 65 -1.47 -8.90 6.40
C ILE A 65 -2.34 -7.74 6.86
N ALA A 66 -2.75 -7.75 8.12
CA ALA A 66 -3.41 -6.58 8.72
C ALA A 66 -2.38 -5.46 8.94
N VAL A 67 -2.69 -4.28 8.40
CA VAL A 67 -1.84 -3.09 8.53
C VAL A 67 -2.70 -1.87 8.86
N TYR A 68 -2.07 -0.83 9.38
CA TYR A 68 -2.71 0.44 9.68
C TYR A 68 -1.91 1.58 9.04
N LYS A 69 -2.64 2.59 8.56
CA LYS A 69 -2.05 3.80 7.99
C LYS A 69 -1.79 4.80 9.12
N THR A 70 -0.51 5.03 9.43
CA THR A 70 -0.06 6.00 10.43
C THR A 70 0.33 7.33 9.78
N GLY A 71 0.32 8.43 10.54
CA GLY A 71 0.97 9.67 10.10
C GLY A 71 0.17 10.57 9.14
N GLY A 72 -1.15 10.43 9.07
CA GLY A 72 -2.01 11.34 8.31
C GLY A 72 -1.73 11.30 6.81
N GLU A 73 -1.29 12.41 6.22
CA GLU A 73 -1.04 12.55 4.77
C GLU A 73 0.22 11.82 4.28
N SER A 74 1.13 11.42 5.18
CA SER A 74 2.45 10.86 4.81
C SER A 74 2.43 9.39 4.35
N CYS A 75 1.28 8.81 4.00
CA CYS A 75 1.12 7.43 3.51
C CYS A 75 1.78 6.30 4.33
N THR A 76 2.27 6.54 5.55
CA THR A 76 3.01 5.54 6.32
C THR A 76 2.12 4.34 6.63
N ILE A 77 2.58 3.13 6.34
CA ILE A 77 1.87 1.88 6.67
C ILE A 77 2.70 1.13 7.70
N ALA A 78 2.08 0.60 8.74
CA ALA A 78 2.74 -0.27 9.70
C ALA A 78 1.80 -1.42 10.13
N SER A 79 2.37 -2.51 10.62
CA SER A 79 1.63 -3.60 11.28
C SER A 79 2.04 -3.70 12.75
N ASP A 80 1.20 -4.32 13.58
CA ASP A 80 1.50 -4.52 14.99
C ASP A 80 2.72 -5.44 15.20
N ASP A 81 3.45 -5.21 16.29
CA ASP A 81 4.66 -5.95 16.68
C ASP A 81 4.43 -7.44 17.03
N VAL A 82 3.17 -7.90 17.03
CA VAL A 82 2.80 -9.28 17.42
C VAL A 82 2.78 -10.24 16.22
N GLY A 83 3.08 -9.75 15.01
CA GLY A 83 2.98 -10.52 13.76
C GLY A 83 4.08 -10.21 12.74
N PRO A 84 3.87 -10.62 11.46
CA PRO A 84 4.79 -10.33 10.37
C PRO A 84 4.94 -8.80 10.21
N SER A 85 6.12 -8.24 10.50
CA SER A 85 6.31 -6.79 10.51
C SER A 85 6.31 -6.21 9.09
N VAL A 86 5.25 -5.48 8.75
CA VAL A 86 5.18 -4.58 7.59
C VAL A 86 5.46 -3.17 8.06
N HIS A 87 6.32 -2.46 7.32
CA HIS A 87 6.54 -1.03 7.55
C HIS A 87 6.83 -0.32 6.24
N PHE A 88 6.16 0.79 5.96
CA PHE A 88 6.40 1.62 4.79
C PHE A 88 6.63 3.06 5.23
N ASP A 89 7.79 3.60 4.87
CA ASP A 89 8.16 5.00 5.10
C ASP A 89 8.20 5.77 3.78
N THR A 90 7.38 6.79 3.69
CA THR A 90 7.34 7.69 2.52
C THR A 90 8.58 8.55 2.45
N SER A 91 9.30 8.46 1.33
CA SER A 91 10.42 9.34 0.99
C SER A 91 10.03 10.47 0.05
N ARG A 92 8.99 10.26 -0.77
CA ARG A 92 8.45 11.27 -1.67
C ARG A 92 6.94 11.09 -1.83
N LEU A 93 6.22 12.20 -1.73
CA LEU A 93 4.77 12.28 -1.89
C LEU A 93 4.46 13.15 -3.10
N LEU A 94 3.57 12.68 -3.98
CA LEU A 94 3.03 13.40 -5.12
C LEU A 94 1.53 13.59 -4.92
N VAL A 95 1.04 14.78 -5.29
CA VAL A 95 -0.37 15.21 -5.25
C VAL A 95 -0.72 15.91 -6.55
N ASP A 96 -2.01 16.17 -6.76
CA ASP A 96 -2.52 16.98 -7.86
C ASP A 96 -2.05 16.46 -9.24
N SER A 97 -1.61 17.35 -10.12
CA SER A 97 -1.15 17.00 -11.47
C SER A 97 0.06 16.05 -11.48
N ASP A 98 0.91 16.11 -10.46
CA ASP A 98 2.09 15.23 -10.37
C ASP A 98 1.67 13.80 -10.04
N ALA A 99 0.66 13.63 -9.18
CA ALA A 99 0.06 12.32 -8.90
C ALA A 99 -0.63 11.76 -10.16
N ALA A 100 -1.43 12.56 -10.84
CA ALA A 100 -2.12 12.14 -12.08
C ALA A 100 -1.11 11.66 -13.14
N THR A 101 -0.05 12.44 -13.38
CA THR A 101 1.01 12.08 -14.33
C THR A 101 1.70 10.77 -13.94
N ALA A 102 1.98 10.58 -12.64
CA ALA A 102 2.59 9.34 -12.16
C ALA A 102 1.64 8.13 -12.34
N ILE A 103 0.34 8.31 -12.09
CA ILE A 103 -0.66 7.25 -12.22
C ILE A 103 -0.80 6.77 -13.66
N GLU A 104 -0.82 7.67 -14.64
CA GLU A 104 -0.87 7.32 -16.06
C GLU A 104 0.30 6.42 -16.50
N VAL A 105 1.47 6.60 -15.88
CA VAL A 105 2.68 5.84 -16.20
C VAL A 105 2.78 4.54 -15.40
N LEU A 106 2.48 4.59 -14.09
CA LEU A 106 2.79 3.52 -13.15
C LEU A 106 1.59 2.62 -12.84
N PHE A 107 0.37 3.13 -12.97
CA PHE A 107 -0.85 2.41 -12.64
C PHE A 107 -1.87 2.48 -13.79
N PRO A 108 -1.61 1.84 -14.95
CA PRO A 108 -2.49 1.92 -16.12
C PRO A 108 -3.93 1.44 -15.85
N SER A 109 -4.10 0.47 -14.94
CA SER A 109 -5.41 -0.02 -14.51
C SER A 109 -6.21 1.07 -13.79
N ILE A 110 -5.58 1.83 -12.89
CA ILE A 110 -6.21 2.95 -12.17
C ILE A 110 -6.53 4.07 -13.17
N ALA A 111 -5.57 4.43 -14.02
CA ALA A 111 -5.75 5.46 -15.05
C ALA A 111 -6.93 5.14 -15.99
N THR A 112 -7.10 3.88 -16.36
CA THR A 112 -8.20 3.43 -17.24
C THR A 112 -9.55 3.38 -16.52
N ALA A 113 -9.54 3.10 -15.22
CA ALA A 113 -10.77 3.00 -14.41
C ALA A 113 -11.32 4.38 -14.01
N ALA A 114 -10.48 5.41 -13.96
CA ALA A 114 -10.89 6.76 -13.62
C ALA A 114 -11.93 7.31 -14.62
N SER A 115 -12.97 7.92 -14.06
CA SER A 115 -14.05 8.53 -14.85
C SER A 115 -13.68 9.91 -15.36
N SER A 116 -12.71 10.57 -14.71
CA SER A 116 -12.19 11.88 -15.13
C SER A 116 -10.74 12.11 -14.65
N PRO A 117 -10.00 13.06 -15.26
CA PRO A 117 -8.65 13.42 -14.83
C PRO A 117 -8.58 14.00 -13.41
N GLU A 118 -9.67 14.63 -12.94
CA GLU A 118 -9.76 15.16 -11.58
C GLU A 118 -9.70 14.05 -10.53
N GLU A 119 -10.26 12.87 -10.82
CA GLU A 119 -10.19 11.70 -9.95
C GLU A 119 -8.74 11.24 -9.74
N LEU A 120 -7.93 11.26 -10.82
CA LEU A 120 -6.50 10.94 -10.74
C LEU A 120 -5.70 11.99 -9.97
N SER A 121 -6.09 13.26 -10.09
CA SER A 121 -5.42 14.37 -9.39
C SER A 121 -5.76 14.40 -7.91
N ALA A 122 -6.91 13.85 -7.52
CA ALA A 122 -7.33 13.70 -6.13
C ALA A 122 -6.60 12.53 -5.41
N CYS A 123 -5.89 11.68 -6.15
CA CYS A 123 -5.05 10.64 -5.57
C CYS A 123 -3.76 11.21 -4.97
N VAL A 124 -3.25 10.51 -3.97
CA VAL A 124 -1.90 10.70 -3.43
C VAL A 124 -1.04 9.52 -3.88
N VAL A 125 0.12 9.82 -4.48
CA VAL A 125 1.12 8.79 -4.85
C VAL A 125 2.34 8.91 -3.95
N CYS A 126 2.68 7.82 -3.28
CA CYS A 126 3.73 7.79 -2.27
C CYS A 126 4.82 6.80 -2.68
N TYR A 127 6.04 7.30 -2.77
CA TYR A 127 7.26 6.52 -2.96
C TYR A 127 7.94 6.37 -1.61
N GLY A 128 8.53 5.21 -1.38
CA GLY A 128 9.15 4.95 -0.10
C GLY A 128 9.89 3.64 -0.02
N THR A 129 10.46 3.41 1.16
CA THR A 129 11.03 2.12 1.52
C THR A 129 9.95 1.29 2.17
N MET A 130 9.78 0.05 1.72
CA MET A 130 8.87 -0.91 2.32
C MET A 130 9.65 -2.10 2.87
N ARG A 131 9.36 -2.43 4.12
CA ARG A 131 9.74 -3.67 4.77
C ARG A 131 8.53 -4.58 4.76
N LEU A 132 8.73 -5.77 4.21
CA LEU A 132 7.80 -6.88 4.26
C LEU A 132 8.36 -7.96 5.19
N PRO A 133 7.51 -8.87 5.69
CA PRO A 133 7.96 -10.07 6.38
C PRO A 133 8.95 -10.87 5.52
N HIS A 134 9.80 -11.66 6.17
CA HIS A 134 10.64 -12.58 5.43
C HIS A 134 9.80 -13.76 4.95
N VAL A 135 9.54 -13.83 3.65
CA VAL A 135 8.76 -14.91 3.03
C VAL A 135 9.55 -15.55 1.91
N ALA A 136 9.34 -16.85 1.70
CA ALA A 136 9.89 -17.52 0.54
C ALA A 136 9.12 -17.05 -0.70
N LEU A 137 9.75 -16.29 -1.60
CA LEU A 137 9.08 -15.73 -2.78
C LEU A 137 8.39 -16.78 -3.65
N GLU A 138 8.91 -18.02 -3.66
CA GLU A 138 8.35 -19.14 -4.42
C GLU A 138 7.02 -19.66 -3.87
N THR A 139 6.80 -19.55 -2.55
CA THR A 139 5.60 -20.10 -1.88
C THR A 139 4.75 -19.05 -1.19
N MET A 140 5.28 -17.83 -1.01
CA MET A 140 4.75 -16.75 -0.16
C MET A 140 4.55 -17.17 1.31
N GLU A 141 5.26 -18.20 1.77
CA GLU A 141 5.17 -18.68 3.15
C GLU A 141 6.20 -17.99 4.06
N PRO A 142 5.85 -17.70 5.33
CA PRO A 142 6.79 -17.16 6.30
C PRO A 142 8.04 -18.05 6.45
N GLN A 143 9.21 -17.41 6.48
CA GLN A 143 10.46 -18.10 6.83
C GLN A 143 10.80 -17.92 8.31
N PRO A 144 11.32 -18.97 8.98
CA PRO A 144 11.72 -18.93 10.39
C PRO A 144 12.95 -18.06 10.64
#